data_AF-A0A6V7HNC6-F1
#
_entry.id   AF-A0A6V7HNC6-F1
#
_cell.length_a   1.000
_cell.length_b   1.000
_cell.length_c   1.000
_cell.angle_alpha   90.00
_cell.angle_beta   90.00
_cell.angle_gamma   90.00
#
_symmetry.space_group_name_H-M   'P 1'
#
loop_
_entity.id
_entity.type
_entity.pdbx_description
1 polymer ?
#
loop_
_entity_poly.entity_id
_entity_poly.type
_entity_poly.pdbx_seq_one_letter_code
_entity_poly.pdbx_strand_id
1 'polypeptide(L)'
;KMNFSSRLTYHSSLHDYMNDANGKEIVLQYVTVKAPGKTPKGSKSVSTMQDDSFEFSIISLENKSWNFEASNAEDRDSWIAAIELQILSSLQNSDGDKRNETEAFKMHCIKNKVSGNDSCADCAAPNPDWASLNLGILVCIECSGVHRNLGSHISKIRSLNLDDWSAGQLSVMLALGNDIANGVWEYSLGGKVKPGPDSSREEKEQWIRWKYEEKKFLPPANPTISLGKLLIDSVC
;
A
#
# COMPACT_ATOMS: atom_id res chain seq x y z
N LYS A 1 -9.44 1.98 -26.74
CA LYS A 1 -10.75 2.30 -26.11
C LYS A 1 -10.51 2.88 -24.73
N MET A 2 -11.06 4.06 -24.41
CA MET A 2 -11.02 4.63 -23.05
C MET A 2 -12.34 4.33 -22.33
N ASN A 3 -12.27 4.02 -21.03
CA ASN A 3 -13.45 3.73 -20.21
C ASN A 3 -13.59 4.73 -19.04
N PHE A 4 -14.76 4.72 -18.40
CA PHE A 4 -15.07 5.60 -17.25
C PHE A 4 -14.16 5.38 -16.04
N SER A 5 -13.48 4.25 -15.95
CA SER A 5 -12.49 3.94 -14.91
C SER A 5 -11.09 4.52 -15.21
N SER A 6 -10.97 5.44 -16.16
CA SER A 6 -9.70 6.08 -16.54
C SER A 6 -8.63 5.12 -17.07
N ARG A 7 -9.06 4.04 -17.73
CA ARG A 7 -8.17 3.04 -18.35
C ARG A 7 -8.27 3.14 -19.87
N LEU A 8 -7.11 3.16 -20.53
CA LEU A 8 -6.98 3.04 -21.97
C LEU A 8 -6.59 1.60 -22.32
N THR A 9 -7.50 0.89 -22.99
CA THR A 9 -7.22 -0.43 -23.56
C THR A 9 -6.75 -0.27 -25.01
N TYR A 10 -5.62 -0.89 -25.35
CA TYR A 10 -5.07 -0.94 -26.69
C TYR A 10 -4.73 -2.38 -27.10
N HIS A 11 -4.73 -2.63 -28.41
CA HIS A 11 -4.43 -3.94 -28.98
C HIS A 11 -3.27 -3.81 -29.96
N SER A 12 -2.44 -4.85 -30.06
CA SER A 12 -1.30 -4.90 -30.97
C SER A 12 -1.68 -5.04 -32.44
N SER A 13 -2.89 -5.51 -32.73
CA SER A 13 -3.38 -5.69 -34.10
C SER A 13 -4.88 -5.42 -34.20
N LEU A 14 -5.35 -5.14 -35.41
CA LEU A 14 -6.79 -4.98 -35.71
C LEU A 14 -7.55 -6.29 -35.43
N HIS A 15 -6.94 -7.44 -35.69
CA HIS A 15 -7.53 -8.75 -35.41
C HIS A 15 -7.76 -8.97 -33.91
N ASP A 16 -6.78 -8.63 -33.08
CA ASP A 16 -6.90 -8.67 -31.62
C ASP A 16 -8.01 -7.74 -31.14
N TYR A 17 -8.11 -6.54 -31.72
CA TYR A 17 -9.16 -5.58 -31.40
C TYR A 17 -10.56 -6.09 -31.76
N MET A 18 -10.75 -6.64 -32.96
CA MET A 18 -12.04 -7.13 -33.42
C MET A 18 -12.57 -8.33 -32.63
N ASN A 19 -11.66 -9.14 -32.08
CA ASN A 19 -11.99 -10.33 -31.29
C ASN A 19 -11.91 -10.09 -29.77
N ASP A 20 -11.64 -8.86 -29.34
CA ASP A 20 -11.38 -8.49 -27.94
C ASP A 20 -10.34 -9.39 -27.24
N ALA A 21 -9.36 -9.85 -28.02
CA ALA A 21 -8.28 -10.72 -27.55
C ALA A 21 -7.03 -9.89 -27.23
N ASN A 22 -6.24 -10.34 -26.24
CA ASN A 22 -4.91 -9.79 -25.92
C ASN A 22 -4.86 -8.27 -25.66
N GLY A 23 -5.95 -7.67 -25.19
CA GLY A 23 -6.00 -6.25 -24.84
C GLY A 23 -5.03 -5.91 -23.72
N LYS A 24 -4.23 -4.85 -23.91
CA LYS A 24 -3.33 -4.30 -22.90
C LYS A 24 -3.92 -3.01 -22.35
N GLU A 25 -3.69 -2.76 -21.07
CA GLU A 25 -4.34 -1.65 -20.36
C GLU A 25 -3.30 -0.66 -19.81
N ILE A 26 -3.60 0.63 -19.97
CA ILE A 26 -2.84 1.75 -19.42
C ILE A 26 -3.76 2.51 -18.46
N VAL A 27 -3.35 2.61 -17.20
CA VAL A 27 -4.06 3.42 -16.19
C VAL A 27 -3.66 4.88 -16.38
N LEU A 28 -4.57 5.72 -16.85
CA LEU A 28 -4.25 7.10 -17.25
C LEU A 28 -3.96 8.03 -16.06
N GLN A 29 -4.37 7.65 -14.85
CA GLN A 29 -4.18 8.45 -13.63
C GLN A 29 -2.70 8.75 -13.29
N TYR A 30 -1.77 7.95 -13.81
CA TYR A 30 -0.33 8.02 -13.49
C TYR A 30 0.55 8.14 -14.74
N VAL A 31 0.01 8.72 -15.81
CA VAL A 31 0.74 8.91 -17.06
C VAL A 31 0.69 10.36 -17.52
N THR A 32 1.66 10.72 -18.35
CA THR A 32 1.70 11.98 -19.09
C THR A 32 1.66 11.67 -20.58
N VAL A 33 1.05 12.54 -21.37
CA VAL A 33 1.06 12.43 -22.83
C VAL A 33 2.07 13.41 -23.38
N LYS A 34 2.90 12.94 -24.31
CA LYS A 34 3.91 13.74 -24.98
C LYS A 34 3.71 13.65 -26.48
N ALA A 35 3.66 14.79 -27.15
CA ALA A 35 3.79 14.87 -28.61
C ALA A 35 5.20 15.33 -28.97
N PRO A 36 5.85 14.74 -29.99
CA PRO A 36 7.02 15.32 -30.63
C PRO A 36 6.72 16.77 -31.08
N GLY A 37 7.66 17.70 -30.84
CA GLY A 37 7.55 19.08 -31.32
C GLY A 37 6.66 20.06 -30.54
N LYS A 38 5.85 19.64 -29.55
CA LYS A 38 5.05 20.55 -28.70
C LYS A 38 5.72 20.79 -27.33
N THR A 39 6.18 22.02 -27.07
CA THR A 39 6.69 22.44 -25.76
C THR A 39 5.55 22.85 -24.80
N PRO A 40 5.73 22.73 -23.47
CA PRO A 40 4.74 23.20 -22.49
C PRO A 40 4.40 24.68 -22.69
N LYS A 41 3.13 25.06 -22.52
CA LYS A 41 2.68 26.46 -22.60
C LYS A 41 3.37 27.29 -21.50
N GLY A 42 4.46 27.95 -21.85
CA GLY A 42 5.26 28.78 -20.94
C GLY A 42 6.69 29.08 -21.40
N SER A 43 7.25 28.29 -22.32
CA SER A 43 8.63 28.47 -22.80
C SER A 43 8.65 29.05 -24.22
N LYS A 44 9.12 30.29 -24.38
CA LYS A 44 9.44 30.84 -25.71
C LYS A 44 10.81 30.31 -26.15
N SER A 45 10.81 29.32 -27.03
CA SER A 45 11.97 28.99 -27.88
C SER A 45 11.48 28.71 -29.30
N VAL A 46 11.98 29.51 -30.23
CA VAL A 46 11.77 29.35 -31.67
C VAL A 46 12.70 28.23 -32.16
N SER A 47 12.14 27.18 -32.76
CA SER A 47 12.88 26.36 -33.72
C SER A 47 11.92 25.63 -34.67
N THR A 48 12.10 25.98 -35.93
CA THR A 48 11.60 25.42 -37.18
C THR A 48 11.79 23.91 -37.29
N MET A 49 10.77 23.22 -37.79
CA MET A 49 10.77 22.15 -38.82
C MET A 49 9.41 21.45 -38.72
N GLN A 50 8.72 21.28 -39.85
CA GLN A 50 7.44 20.57 -39.95
C GLN A 50 7.64 19.13 -39.48
N ASP A 51 7.15 18.82 -38.28
CA ASP A 51 7.10 17.46 -37.79
C ASP A 51 5.69 16.93 -38.13
N ASP A 52 5.56 16.37 -39.35
CA ASP A 52 4.41 15.58 -39.79
C ASP A 52 4.31 14.24 -39.02
N SER A 53 4.92 14.15 -37.83
CA SER A 53 4.81 13.00 -36.94
C SER A 53 3.39 12.94 -36.39
N PHE A 54 2.62 11.94 -36.82
CA PHE A 54 1.32 11.61 -36.25
C PHE A 54 1.43 10.82 -34.94
N GLU A 55 2.64 10.78 -34.38
CA GLU A 55 2.95 10.00 -33.19
C GLU A 55 2.70 10.79 -31.90
N PHE A 56 2.36 10.05 -30.85
CA PHE A 56 2.35 10.54 -29.49
C PHE A 56 2.77 9.41 -28.54
N SER A 57 3.34 9.77 -27.40
CA SER A 57 3.78 8.82 -26.38
C SER A 57 3.00 9.03 -25.10
N ILE A 58 2.65 7.94 -24.45
CA ILE A 58 2.16 7.92 -23.08
C ILE A 58 3.31 7.44 -22.20
N ILE A 59 3.66 8.20 -21.17
CA ILE A 59 4.78 7.91 -20.27
C ILE A 59 4.27 7.81 -18.84
N SER A 60 4.49 6.68 -18.18
CA SER A 60 4.15 6.49 -16.76
C SER A 60 5.16 7.14 -15.82
N LEU A 61 4.75 7.33 -14.55
CA LEU A 61 5.64 7.76 -13.47
C LEU A 61 6.81 6.79 -13.21
N GLU A 62 6.66 5.52 -13.56
CA GLU A 62 7.74 4.50 -13.51
C GLU A 62 8.63 4.50 -14.76
N ASN A 63 8.52 5.55 -15.60
CA ASN A 63 9.28 5.71 -16.85
C ASN A 63 9.00 4.61 -17.90
N LYS A 64 7.85 3.94 -17.83
CA LYS A 64 7.37 3.06 -18.92
C LYS A 64 6.76 3.94 -20.01
N SER A 65 7.07 3.63 -21.28
CA SER A 65 6.61 4.42 -22.42
C SER A 65 5.89 3.56 -23.43
N TRP A 66 4.75 4.06 -23.93
CA TRP A 66 3.99 3.49 -25.03
C TRP A 66 3.90 4.53 -26.14
N ASN A 67 4.29 4.15 -27.35
CA ASN A 67 4.21 5.01 -28.53
C ASN A 67 3.00 4.61 -29.37
N PHE A 68 2.29 5.60 -29.87
CA PHE A 68 1.10 5.46 -30.69
C PHE A 68 1.22 6.34 -31.93
N GLU A 69 0.65 5.90 -33.03
CA GLU A 69 0.59 6.63 -34.30
C GLU A 69 -0.88 6.77 -34.71
N ALA A 70 -1.29 8.00 -35.05
CA ALA A 70 -2.63 8.30 -35.55
C ALA A 70 -2.65 8.36 -37.09
N SER A 71 -3.85 8.30 -37.67
CA SER A 71 -4.06 8.41 -39.12
C SER A 71 -3.71 9.78 -39.69
N ASN A 72 -3.75 10.83 -38.88
CA ASN A 72 -3.44 12.20 -39.24
C ASN A 72 -3.25 13.07 -37.97
N ALA A 73 -2.85 14.32 -38.16
CA ALA A 73 -2.59 15.25 -37.06
C ALA A 73 -3.84 15.66 -36.26
N GLU A 74 -5.02 15.70 -36.89
CA GLU A 74 -6.28 16.05 -36.22
C GLU A 74 -6.73 14.93 -35.28
N ASP A 75 -6.63 13.68 -35.73
CA ASP A 75 -6.89 12.51 -34.91
C ASP A 75 -5.90 12.43 -33.76
N ARG A 76 -4.59 12.65 -34.01
CA ARG A 76 -3.56 12.71 -32.96
C ARG A 76 -3.92 13.74 -31.89
N ASP A 77 -4.22 14.97 -32.30
CA ASP A 77 -4.53 16.06 -31.37
C ASP A 77 -5.84 15.80 -30.60
N SER A 78 -6.83 15.18 -31.25
CA SER A 78 -8.06 14.72 -30.61
C SER A 78 -7.81 13.63 -29.57
N TRP A 79 -6.94 12.66 -29.88
CA TRP A 79 -6.53 11.61 -28.94
C TRP A 79 -5.77 12.18 -27.74
N ILE A 80 -4.82 13.08 -27.97
CA ILE A 80 -4.08 13.76 -26.90
C ILE A 80 -5.05 14.53 -26.01
N ALA A 81 -5.92 15.36 -26.59
CA ALA A 81 -6.89 16.14 -25.83
C ALA A 81 -7.85 15.25 -25.01
N ALA A 82 -8.33 14.14 -25.59
CA ALA A 82 -9.18 13.20 -24.88
C ALA A 82 -8.46 12.52 -23.71
N ILE A 83 -7.19 12.12 -23.88
CA ILE A 83 -6.39 11.52 -22.81
C ILE A 83 -6.09 12.56 -21.73
N GLU A 84 -5.69 13.78 -22.09
CA GLU A 84 -5.45 14.88 -21.15
C GLU A 84 -6.71 15.25 -20.36
N LEU A 85 -7.86 15.35 -21.02
CA LEU A 85 -9.14 15.60 -20.36
C LEU A 85 -9.52 14.46 -19.42
N GLN A 86 -9.28 13.21 -19.82
CA GLN A 86 -9.52 12.07 -18.94
C GLN A 86 -8.60 12.12 -17.72
N ILE A 87 -7.30 12.39 -17.90
CA ILE A 87 -6.34 12.58 -16.80
C ILE A 87 -6.83 13.67 -15.85
N LEU A 88 -7.23 14.84 -16.38
CA LEU A 88 -7.72 15.96 -15.58
C LEU A 88 -9.03 15.62 -14.86
N SER A 89 -9.95 14.89 -15.49
CA SER A 89 -11.19 14.43 -14.87
C SER A 89 -10.91 13.42 -13.74
N SER A 90 -9.96 12.50 -13.92
CA SER A 90 -9.47 11.59 -12.88
C SER A 90 -8.75 12.34 -11.75
N LEU A 91 -8.23 13.55 -12.00
CA LEU A 91 -7.64 14.40 -10.96
C LEU A 91 -8.71 15.21 -10.20
N GLN A 92 -9.84 15.55 -10.83
CA GLN A 92 -10.91 16.36 -10.24
C GLN A 92 -12.00 15.53 -9.52
N ASN A 93 -12.32 14.32 -9.97
CA ASN A 93 -13.30 13.41 -9.32
C ASN A 93 -12.72 12.61 -8.13
N SER A 94 -11.58 13.03 -7.58
CA SER A 94 -10.58 12.12 -7.05
C SER A 94 -10.45 12.01 -5.54
N ASP A 95 -11.18 12.78 -4.74
CA ASP A 95 -10.97 12.78 -3.29
C ASP A 95 -11.44 11.48 -2.60
N GLY A 96 -12.44 10.79 -3.16
CA GLY A 96 -12.90 9.49 -2.64
C GLY A 96 -12.11 8.30 -3.21
N ASP A 97 -11.93 8.26 -4.52
CA ASP A 97 -11.38 7.09 -5.22
C ASP A 97 -9.86 6.97 -5.07
N LYS A 98 -9.11 8.10 -5.10
CA LYS A 98 -7.67 8.08 -4.80
C LYS A 98 -7.38 7.75 -3.35
N ARG A 99 -8.26 8.17 -2.43
CA ARG A 99 -8.13 7.85 -1.02
C ARG A 99 -8.25 6.34 -0.82
N ASN A 100 -9.26 5.72 -1.43
CA ASN A 100 -9.45 4.27 -1.38
C ASN A 100 -8.30 3.49 -2.05
N GLU A 101 -7.80 3.94 -3.21
CA GLU A 101 -6.65 3.31 -3.89
C GLU A 101 -5.35 3.45 -3.08
N THR A 102 -5.13 4.62 -2.46
CA THR A 102 -3.98 4.86 -1.57
C THR A 102 -4.09 4.02 -0.30
N GLU A 103 -5.28 3.90 0.30
CA GLU A 103 -5.52 3.08 1.48
C GLU A 103 -5.34 1.59 1.16
N ALA A 104 -5.80 1.12 0.01
CA ALA A 104 -5.58 -0.24 -0.49
C ALA A 104 -4.10 -0.54 -0.73
N PHE A 105 -3.35 0.39 -1.35
CA PHE A 105 -1.90 0.26 -1.52
C PHE A 105 -1.17 0.22 -0.17
N LYS A 106 -1.53 1.10 0.77
CA LYS A 106 -0.98 1.08 2.13
C LYS A 106 -1.26 -0.24 2.84
N MET A 107 -2.47 -0.77 2.71
CA MET A 107 -2.84 -2.08 3.24
C MET A 107 -2.00 -3.21 2.63
N HIS A 108 -1.77 -3.16 1.31
CA HIS A 108 -0.87 -4.09 0.63
C HIS A 108 0.55 -4.02 1.19
N CYS A 109 1.08 -2.82 1.43
CA CYS A 109 2.39 -2.63 2.04
C CYS A 109 2.44 -3.15 3.49
N ILE A 110 1.41 -2.90 4.30
CA ILE A 110 1.33 -3.43 5.68
C ILE A 110 1.46 -4.95 5.68
N LYS A 111 0.80 -5.65 4.76
CA LYS A 111 0.85 -7.12 4.67
C LYS A 111 2.18 -7.66 4.12
N ASN A 112 2.71 -7.02 3.08
CA ASN A 112 3.74 -7.65 2.24
C ASN A 112 5.12 -6.98 2.29
N LYS A 113 5.22 -5.79 2.89
CA LYS A 113 6.46 -4.97 2.89
C LYS A 113 6.97 -4.64 4.28
N VAL A 114 6.10 -4.66 5.29
CA VAL A 114 6.51 -4.45 6.69
C VAL A 114 7.11 -5.73 7.26
N SER A 115 8.26 -5.59 7.94
CA SER A 115 9.04 -6.73 8.43
C SER A 115 8.29 -7.55 9.49
N GLY A 116 8.28 -8.87 9.32
CA GLY A 116 7.63 -9.85 10.20
C GLY A 116 6.10 -9.95 10.05
N ASN A 117 5.46 -9.10 9.25
CA ASN A 117 4.01 -9.10 9.07
C ASN A 117 3.50 -10.25 8.18
N ASP A 118 4.40 -11.03 7.58
CA ASP A 118 4.10 -12.26 6.85
C ASP A 118 3.71 -13.42 7.78
N SER A 119 3.99 -13.30 9.08
CA SER A 119 3.68 -14.31 10.11
C SER A 119 3.01 -13.68 11.34
N CYS A 120 2.09 -14.40 11.97
CA CYS A 120 1.39 -13.96 13.17
C CYS A 120 2.38 -13.63 14.31
N ALA A 121 2.19 -12.47 14.93
CA ALA A 121 3.07 -11.99 15.99
C ALA A 121 3.17 -12.93 17.20
N ASP A 122 2.18 -13.80 17.45
CA ASP A 122 2.12 -14.60 18.67
C ASP A 122 2.32 -16.09 18.46
N CYS A 123 1.90 -16.64 17.31
CA CYS A 123 2.00 -18.08 17.02
C CYS A 123 2.72 -18.42 15.71
N ALA A 124 3.23 -17.41 14.99
CA ALA A 124 3.89 -17.55 13.70
C ALA A 124 3.04 -18.20 12.57
N ALA A 125 1.72 -18.31 12.75
CA ALA A 125 0.83 -18.71 11.66
C ALA A 125 0.97 -17.76 10.46
N PRO A 126 1.07 -18.26 9.22
CA PRO A 126 1.35 -17.43 8.06
C PRO A 126 0.15 -16.55 7.69
N ASN A 127 0.42 -15.47 6.96
CA ASN A 127 -0.58 -14.57 6.37
C ASN A 127 -1.61 -14.04 7.39
N PRO A 128 -1.19 -13.41 8.51
CA PRO A 128 -2.12 -12.85 9.48
C PRO A 128 -2.98 -11.73 8.87
N ASP A 129 -4.28 -11.79 9.11
CA ASP A 129 -5.30 -10.92 8.52
C ASP A 129 -6.05 -10.07 9.56
N TRP A 130 -5.57 -10.06 10.80
CA TRP A 130 -6.02 -9.18 11.88
C TRP A 130 -4.86 -8.34 12.42
N ALA A 131 -5.16 -7.15 12.92
CA ALA A 131 -4.19 -6.24 13.51
C ALA A 131 -4.61 -5.84 14.93
N SER A 132 -3.63 -5.61 15.80
CA SER A 132 -3.82 -4.82 17.01
C SER A 132 -3.24 -3.43 16.80
N LEU A 133 -4.11 -2.41 16.70
CA LEU A 133 -3.73 -1.05 16.32
C LEU A 133 -2.78 -0.38 17.32
N ASN A 134 -3.01 -0.57 18.62
CA ASN A 134 -2.22 0.06 19.66
C ASN A 134 -0.90 -0.68 19.94
N LEU A 135 -0.78 -1.93 19.50
CA LEU A 135 0.44 -2.72 19.63
C LEU A 135 1.27 -2.71 18.34
N GLY A 136 0.67 -2.33 17.20
CA GLY A 136 1.36 -2.25 15.91
C GLY A 136 1.70 -3.61 15.30
N ILE A 137 0.89 -4.63 15.58
CA ILE A 137 1.16 -6.02 15.18
C ILE A 137 0.05 -6.60 14.31
N LEU A 138 0.42 -7.57 13.45
CA LEU A 138 -0.51 -8.47 12.77
C LEU A 138 -0.55 -9.84 13.45
N VAL A 139 -1.76 -10.35 13.64
CA VAL A 139 -2.07 -11.64 14.26
C VAL A 139 -3.05 -12.44 13.40
N CYS A 140 -3.02 -13.76 13.50
CA CYS A 140 -4.01 -14.61 12.84
C CYS A 140 -5.38 -14.49 13.49
N ILE A 141 -6.42 -15.02 12.83
CA ILE A 141 -7.80 -15.02 13.33
C ILE A 141 -7.93 -15.60 14.74
N GLU A 142 -7.24 -16.70 15.06
CA GLU A 142 -7.32 -17.34 16.37
C GLU A 142 -6.71 -16.48 17.48
N CYS A 143 -5.48 -15.98 17.29
CA CYS A 143 -4.83 -15.08 18.23
C CYS A 143 -5.60 -13.76 18.37
N SER A 144 -6.23 -13.26 17.30
CA SER A 144 -7.13 -12.10 17.37
C SER A 144 -8.29 -12.32 18.35
N GLY A 145 -8.81 -13.55 18.44
CA GLY A 145 -9.86 -13.94 19.38
C GLY A 145 -9.39 -13.86 20.83
N VAL A 146 -8.16 -14.29 21.11
CA VAL A 146 -7.54 -14.14 22.44
C VAL A 146 -7.33 -12.66 22.77
N HIS A 147 -6.79 -11.87 21.84
CA HIS A 147 -6.57 -10.44 22.05
C HIS A 147 -7.85 -9.67 22.37
N ARG A 148 -9.00 -10.08 21.81
CA ARG A 148 -10.31 -9.51 22.17
C ARG A 148 -10.67 -9.77 23.64
N ASN A 149 -10.33 -10.95 24.16
CA ASN A 149 -10.58 -11.33 25.55
C ASN A 149 -9.70 -10.59 26.57
N LEU A 150 -8.55 -10.04 26.15
CA LEU A 150 -7.73 -9.16 27.00
C LEU A 150 -8.42 -7.81 27.30
N GLY A 151 -9.32 -7.38 26.41
CA GLY A 151 -10.01 -6.09 26.50
C GLY A 151 -9.27 -4.92 25.84
N SER A 152 -10.04 -3.88 25.51
CA SER A 152 -9.59 -2.74 24.69
C SER A 152 -8.54 -1.83 25.33
N HIS A 153 -8.34 -1.96 26.64
CA HIS A 153 -7.27 -1.29 27.39
C HIS A 153 -5.89 -1.92 27.14
N ILE A 154 -5.84 -3.18 26.69
CA ILE A 154 -4.60 -3.89 26.35
C ILE A 154 -4.45 -4.00 24.82
N SER A 155 -5.50 -4.43 24.11
CA SER A 155 -5.42 -4.68 22.66
C SER A 155 -6.66 -4.22 21.92
N LYS A 156 -6.46 -3.54 20.78
CA LYS A 156 -7.52 -2.99 19.92
C LYS A 156 -7.50 -3.67 18.57
N ILE A 157 -8.26 -4.76 18.45
CA ILE A 157 -8.30 -5.61 17.25
C ILE A 157 -9.12 -4.98 16.11
N ARG A 158 -8.58 -5.06 14.88
CA ARG A 158 -9.24 -4.74 13.61
C ARG A 158 -8.91 -5.80 12.55
N SER A 159 -9.87 -6.13 11.70
CA SER A 159 -9.66 -6.94 10.51
C SER A 159 -9.02 -6.09 9.42
N LEU A 160 -8.08 -6.68 8.67
CA LEU A 160 -7.48 -6.02 7.52
C LEU A 160 -8.43 -5.97 6.31
N ASN A 161 -9.47 -6.81 6.29
CA ASN A 161 -10.37 -6.96 5.15
C ASN A 161 -11.83 -6.57 5.47
N LEU A 162 -12.22 -6.60 6.76
CA LEU A 162 -13.62 -6.45 7.17
C LEU A 162 -13.93 -5.12 7.88
N ASP A 163 -12.92 -4.39 8.32
CA ASP A 163 -13.09 -3.11 9.04
C ASP A 163 -12.56 -1.94 8.20
N ASP A 164 -13.13 -0.76 8.41
CA ASP A 164 -12.62 0.49 7.85
C ASP A 164 -11.34 0.95 8.56
N TRP A 165 -10.43 1.54 7.78
CA TRP A 165 -9.13 2.01 8.25
C TRP A 165 -8.95 3.50 8.00
N SER A 166 -8.62 4.25 9.05
CA SER A 166 -8.22 5.64 8.91
C SER A 166 -6.76 5.76 8.45
N ALA A 167 -6.43 6.87 7.79
CA ALA A 167 -5.05 7.17 7.38
C ALA A 167 -4.06 7.10 8.56
N GLY A 168 -4.46 7.53 9.76
CA GLY A 168 -3.62 7.45 10.96
C GLY A 168 -3.37 6.00 11.40
N GLN A 169 -4.39 5.13 11.33
CA GLN A 169 -4.24 3.71 11.65
C GLN A 169 -3.29 3.01 10.66
N LEU A 170 -3.42 3.30 9.37
CA LEU A 170 -2.51 2.78 8.35
C LEU A 170 -1.07 3.24 8.57
N SER A 171 -0.87 4.53 8.90
CA SER A 171 0.46 5.07 9.19
C SER A 171 1.13 4.38 10.38
N VAL A 172 0.39 4.09 11.45
CA VAL A 172 0.92 3.35 12.60
C VAL A 172 1.38 1.95 12.18
N MET A 173 0.55 1.23 11.42
CA MET A 173 0.89 -0.14 10.99
C MET A 173 2.01 -0.20 9.96
N LEU A 174 2.22 0.87 9.18
CA LEU A 174 3.36 1.01 8.27
C LEU A 174 4.67 1.34 8.99
N ALA A 175 4.60 2.09 10.08
CA ALA A 175 5.78 2.52 10.85
C ALA A 175 6.28 1.46 11.84
N LEU A 176 5.39 0.56 12.28
CA LEU A 176 5.71 -0.55 13.18
C LEU A 176 5.85 -1.85 12.38
N GLY A 177 5.42 -2.97 12.94
CA GLY A 177 5.60 -4.30 12.37
C GLY A 177 5.93 -5.33 13.43
N ASN A 178 5.64 -6.59 13.13
CA ASN A 178 5.81 -7.68 14.06
C ASN A 178 7.26 -7.87 14.52
N ASP A 179 8.24 -7.63 13.66
CA ASP A 179 9.66 -7.75 14.06
C ASP A 179 10.05 -6.70 15.10
N ILE A 180 9.68 -5.44 14.87
CA ILE A 180 9.93 -4.34 15.81
C ILE A 180 9.19 -4.62 17.13
N ALA A 181 7.92 -5.00 17.04
CA ALA A 181 7.11 -5.29 18.21
C ALA A 181 7.65 -6.48 19.01
N ASN A 182 8.01 -7.59 18.36
CA ASN A 182 8.57 -8.76 19.03
C ASN A 182 9.96 -8.47 19.61
N GLY A 183 10.77 -7.60 18.99
CA GLY A 183 12.02 -7.14 19.57
C GLY A 183 11.86 -6.50 20.96
N VAL A 184 10.69 -5.92 21.26
CA VAL A 184 10.34 -5.35 22.56
C VAL A 184 9.58 -6.35 23.43
N TRP A 185 8.47 -6.88 22.90
CA TRP A 185 7.54 -7.75 23.62
C TRP A 185 8.05 -9.17 23.84
N GLU A 186 9.12 -9.58 23.18
CA GLU A 186 9.78 -10.87 23.32
C GLU A 186 11.28 -10.71 23.66
N TYR A 187 11.68 -9.57 24.25
CA TYR A 187 13.08 -9.22 24.54
C TYR A 187 13.82 -10.30 25.35
N SER A 188 13.19 -10.87 26.38
CA SER A 188 13.73 -12.01 27.14
C SER A 188 12.67 -13.02 27.50
N LEU A 189 12.71 -14.20 26.87
CA LEU A 189 11.69 -15.24 27.05
C LEU A 189 11.86 -16.06 28.34
N GLY A 190 13.04 -16.01 28.97
CA GLY A 190 13.30 -16.73 30.22
C GLY A 190 12.99 -18.23 30.13
N GLY A 191 13.38 -18.87 29.02
CA GLY A 191 13.18 -20.31 28.76
C GLY A 191 11.77 -20.70 28.30
N LYS A 192 10.83 -19.75 28.16
CA LYS A 192 9.52 -20.03 27.56
C LYS A 192 9.63 -20.08 26.04
N VAL A 193 8.81 -20.91 25.43
CA VAL A 193 8.79 -21.13 23.98
C VAL A 193 7.52 -20.52 23.41
N LYS A 194 7.68 -19.76 22.33
CA LYS A 194 6.57 -19.21 21.57
C LYS A 194 5.73 -20.35 20.97
N PRO A 195 4.39 -20.33 21.11
CA PRO A 195 3.55 -21.36 20.52
C PRO A 195 3.64 -21.34 18.99
N GLY A 196 3.39 -22.48 18.36
CA GLY A 196 3.34 -22.60 16.91
C GLY A 196 1.93 -22.41 16.35
N PRO A 197 1.75 -22.49 15.01
CA PRO A 197 0.45 -22.41 14.37
C PRO A 197 -0.51 -23.50 14.83
N ASP A 198 0.02 -24.70 15.09
CA ASP A 198 -0.75 -25.89 15.50
C ASP A 198 -0.86 -26.06 17.02
N SER A 199 -0.26 -25.16 17.82
CA SER A 199 -0.40 -25.16 19.28
C SER A 199 -1.86 -24.98 19.70
N SER A 200 -2.20 -25.48 20.89
CA SER A 200 -3.56 -25.36 21.40
C SER A 200 -3.94 -23.90 21.65
N ARG A 201 -5.24 -23.64 21.69
CA ARG A 201 -5.76 -22.32 21.99
C ARG A 201 -5.33 -21.85 23.39
N GLU A 202 -5.27 -22.78 24.35
CA GLU A 202 -4.86 -22.52 25.72
C GLU A 202 -3.38 -22.11 25.82
N GLU A 203 -2.51 -22.77 25.04
CA GLU A 203 -1.09 -22.40 24.94
C GLU A 203 -0.92 -21.00 24.34
N LYS A 204 -1.65 -20.71 23.27
CA LYS A 204 -1.69 -19.38 22.64
C LYS A 204 -2.22 -18.32 23.60
N GLU A 205 -3.29 -18.60 24.34
CA GLU A 205 -3.84 -17.67 25.34
C GLU A 205 -2.85 -17.36 26.44
N GLN A 206 -2.21 -18.39 27.02
CA GLN A 206 -1.24 -18.20 28.08
C GLN A 206 -0.03 -17.38 27.62
N TRP A 207 0.46 -17.63 26.40
CA TRP A 207 1.55 -16.86 25.80
C TRP A 207 1.18 -15.38 25.64
N ILE A 208 0.02 -15.12 25.06
CA ILE A 208 -0.48 -13.76 24.81
C ILE A 208 -0.68 -13.00 26.13
N ARG A 209 -1.18 -13.65 27.19
CA ARG A 209 -1.28 -13.05 28.53
C ARG A 209 0.09 -12.73 29.13
N TRP A 210 1.05 -13.65 29.05
CA TRP A 210 2.41 -13.36 29.49
C TRP A 210 3.02 -12.17 28.76
N LYS A 211 2.80 -12.09 27.45
CA LYS A 211 3.37 -11.07 26.59
C LYS A 211 2.78 -9.68 26.86
N TYR A 212 1.45 -9.53 26.85
CA TYR A 212 0.82 -8.20 26.85
C TYR A 212 0.15 -7.80 28.17
N GLU A 213 -0.36 -8.77 28.95
CA GLU A 213 -1.02 -8.53 30.24
C GLU A 213 0.00 -8.49 31.38
N GLU A 214 0.81 -9.54 31.53
CA GLU A 214 1.87 -9.62 32.54
C GLU A 214 3.16 -8.88 32.14
N LYS A 215 3.34 -8.58 30.84
CA LYS A 215 4.52 -7.89 30.29
C LYS A 215 5.85 -8.59 30.64
N LYS A 216 5.80 -9.93 30.68
CA LYS A 216 6.80 -10.80 31.30
C LYS A 216 8.15 -10.81 30.59
N PHE A 217 8.16 -10.48 29.30
CA PHE A 217 9.34 -10.57 28.44
C PHE A 217 9.93 -9.21 28.09
N LEU A 218 9.37 -8.11 28.61
CA LEU A 218 9.89 -6.78 28.38
C LEU A 218 11.32 -6.63 28.95
N PRO A 219 12.14 -5.73 28.37
CA PRO A 219 13.41 -5.39 28.98
C PRO A 219 13.20 -4.86 30.40
N PRO A 220 14.14 -5.12 31.33
CA PRO A 220 14.08 -4.57 32.67
C PRO A 220 14.00 -3.04 32.60
N ALA A 221 13.06 -2.45 33.32
CA ALA A 221 12.95 -1.01 33.41
C ALA A 221 14.27 -0.45 33.97
N ASN A 222 14.96 0.41 33.23
CA ASN A 222 16.18 1.02 33.71
C ASN A 222 15.82 2.24 34.58
N PRO A 223 15.94 2.16 35.91
CA PRO A 223 15.51 3.25 36.80
C PRO A 223 16.37 4.51 36.65
N THR A 224 17.51 4.44 35.96
CA THR A 224 18.41 5.60 35.79
C THR A 224 18.12 6.45 34.57
N ILE A 225 17.23 6.01 33.66
CA ILE A 225 16.87 6.77 32.46
C ILE A 225 15.52 7.45 32.70
N SER A 226 15.51 8.78 32.66
CA SER A 226 14.25 9.53 32.78
C SER A 226 13.35 9.25 31.57
N LEU A 227 12.03 9.27 31.79
CA LEU A 227 11.05 9.11 30.71
C LEU A 227 11.30 10.12 29.57
N GLY A 228 11.70 11.35 29.90
CA GLY A 228 12.05 12.36 28.91
C GLY A 228 13.24 11.96 28.03
N LYS A 229 14.27 11.32 28.60
CA LYS A 229 15.40 10.81 27.83
C LYS A 229 15.01 9.62 26.94
N LEU A 230 14.20 8.69 27.46
CA LEU A 230 13.64 7.59 26.68
C LEU A 230 12.83 8.09 25.47
N LEU A 231 12.02 9.14 25.65
CA LEU A 231 11.24 9.73 24.56
C LEU A 231 12.13 10.39 23.50
N ILE A 232 13.18 11.11 23.91
CA ILE A 232 14.13 11.73 22.98
C ILE A 232 14.87 10.64 22.18
N ASP A 233 15.39 9.62 22.86
CA ASP A 233 16.13 8.51 22.24
C ASP A 233 15.24 7.65 21.31
N SER A 234 13.91 7.71 21.45
CA SER A 234 12.97 6.97 20.60
C SER A 234 12.53 7.74 19.35
N VAL A 235 12.82 9.04 19.26
CA VAL A 235 12.41 9.92 18.15
C VAL A 235 13.60 10.36 17.28
N CYS A 236 14.82 10.31 17.82
CA CYS A 236 16.08 10.65 17.14
C CYS A 236 16.77 9.42 16.57
#